data_AF-A0A2D9PRF6-F1
#
_entry.id   AF-A0A2D9PRF6-F1
#
_cell.length_a   1.000
_cell.length_b   1.000
_cell.length_c   1.000
_cell.angle_alpha   90.00
_cell.angle_beta   90.00
_cell.angle_gamma   90.00
#
_symmetry.space_group_name_H-M   'P 1'
#
loop_
_entity.id
_entity.type
_entity.pdbx_description
1 polymer ?
#
loop_
_entity_poly.entity_id
_entity_poly.type
_entity_poly.pdbx_seq_one_letter_code
_entity_poly.pdbx_strand_id
1 'polypeptide(L)'
;FGPKKVKKTYDGEPGGKADWFLSEALATVYDPHGTGKAIKPATILARSSDGNVRVRDVVRIYDIEGEAGISELAWTSPLTKYIIDAYDAC
;
A
#
# COMPACT_ATOMS: atom_id res chain seq x y z
N PHE A 1 -24.00 2.03 -6.34
CA PHE A 1 -23.39 1.91 -7.68
C PHE A 1 -22.07 2.65 -7.69
N GLY A 2 -20.97 1.96 -7.36
CA GLY A 2 -19.62 2.40 -7.68
C GLY A 2 -19.07 1.49 -8.78
N PRO A 3 -18.06 1.91 -9.56
CA PRO A 3 -17.41 1.01 -10.51
C PRO A 3 -16.96 -0.26 -9.78
N LYS A 4 -17.17 -1.44 -10.37
CA LYS A 4 -16.69 -2.71 -9.82
C LYS A 4 -15.21 -2.53 -9.48
N LYS A 5 -14.83 -2.68 -8.20
CA LYS A 5 -13.42 -2.70 -7.80
C LYS A 5 -12.72 -3.75 -8.66
N VAL A 6 -11.83 -3.31 -9.54
CA VAL A 6 -11.03 -4.21 -10.37
C VAL A 6 -10.10 -4.94 -9.40
N LYS A 7 -10.36 -6.21 -9.15
CA LYS A 7 -9.48 -7.06 -8.36
C LYS A 7 -8.37 -7.57 -9.30
N LYS A 8 -7.12 -7.28 -8.97
CA LYS A 8 -5.95 -7.90 -9.61
C LYS A 8 -5.43 -9.02 -8.70
N THR A 9 -4.87 -10.07 -9.28
CA THR A 9 -4.22 -11.17 -8.54
C THR A 9 -2.79 -11.36 -8.98
N TYR A 10 -1.92 -11.77 -8.05
CA TYR A 10 -0.52 -12.05 -8.35
C TYR A 10 -0.25 -13.55 -8.49
N ASP A 11 0.05 -13.98 -9.72
CA ASP A 11 0.38 -15.38 -10.06
C ASP A 11 1.87 -15.55 -10.48
N GLY A 12 2.73 -14.60 -10.08
CA GLY A 12 4.15 -14.59 -10.43
C GLY A 12 5.06 -15.32 -9.43
N GLU A 13 6.37 -15.19 -9.63
CA GLU A 13 7.39 -15.84 -8.80
C GLU A 13 7.41 -15.32 -7.35
N PRO A 14 7.79 -16.16 -6.37
CA PRO A 14 7.99 -15.73 -4.98
C PRO A 14 8.91 -14.50 -4.88
N GLY A 15 8.46 -13.49 -4.12
CA GLY A 15 9.18 -12.23 -3.91
C GLY A 15 8.95 -11.15 -4.96
N GLY A 16 8.21 -11.41 -6.05
CA GLY A 16 7.88 -10.36 -7.03
C GLY A 16 6.57 -9.61 -6.74
N LYS A 17 5.82 -10.02 -5.71
CA LYS A 17 4.49 -9.49 -5.40
C LYS A 17 4.53 -8.01 -5.02
N ALA A 18 5.51 -7.56 -4.25
CA ALA A 18 5.63 -6.15 -3.85
C ALA A 18 5.79 -5.20 -5.05
N ASP A 19 6.72 -5.50 -5.96
CA ASP A 19 6.97 -4.67 -7.13
C ASP A 19 5.80 -4.74 -8.14
N TRP A 20 5.20 -5.93 -8.31
CA TRP A 20 3.97 -6.06 -9.08
C TRP A 20 2.82 -5.26 -8.48
N PHE A 21 2.62 -5.30 -7.17
CA PHE A 21 1.52 -4.58 -6.52
C PHE A 21 1.67 -3.07 -6.71
N LEU A 22 2.87 -2.55 -6.49
CA LEU A 22 3.17 -1.12 -6.63
C LEU A 22 3.00 -0.60 -8.06
N SER A 23 3.22 -1.45 -9.07
CA SER A 23 3.09 -1.09 -10.50
C SER A 23 1.68 -1.33 -11.04
N GLU A 24 1.06 -2.45 -10.68
CA GLU A 24 -0.17 -2.94 -11.30
C GLU A 24 -1.40 -2.71 -10.44
N ALA A 25 -1.34 -3.02 -9.14
CA ALA A 25 -2.53 -3.13 -8.29
C ALA A 25 -2.79 -1.89 -7.42
N LEU A 26 -1.78 -1.07 -7.14
CA LEU A 26 -1.90 0.08 -6.23
C LEU A 26 -2.99 1.07 -6.68
N ALA A 27 -3.18 1.25 -7.98
CA ALA A 27 -4.21 2.12 -8.53
C ALA A 27 -5.65 1.64 -8.23
N THR A 28 -5.82 0.39 -7.81
CA THR A 28 -7.12 -0.20 -7.43
C THR A 28 -7.44 -0.01 -5.94
N VAL A 29 -6.45 0.43 -5.14
CA VAL A 29 -6.63 0.68 -3.71
C VAL A 29 -7.58 1.85 -3.51
N TYR A 30 -8.64 1.59 -2.74
CA TYR A 30 -9.63 2.60 -2.40
C TYR A 30 -9.12 3.46 -1.24
N ASP A 31 -9.10 4.77 -1.43
CA ASP A 31 -8.84 5.75 -0.37
C ASP A 31 -10.19 6.32 0.14
N PRO A 32 -10.75 5.82 1.25
CA PRO A 32 -12.01 6.32 1.80
C PRO A 32 -11.92 7.77 2.32
N HIS A 33 -10.71 8.27 2.54
CA HIS A 33 -10.44 9.61 3.04
C HIS A 33 -9.89 10.53 1.93
N GLY A 34 -9.79 10.01 0.70
CA GLY A 34 -9.04 10.58 -0.39
C GLY A 34 -9.79 11.61 -1.23
N THR A 35 -9.01 12.47 -1.86
CA THR A 35 -9.43 13.50 -2.82
C THR A 35 -9.99 12.96 -4.16
N GLY A 36 -10.20 11.64 -4.28
CA GLY A 36 -10.53 10.97 -5.54
C GLY A 36 -9.33 10.69 -6.47
N LYS A 37 -8.10 10.94 -5.99
CA LYS A 37 -6.87 10.72 -6.77
C LYS A 37 -6.28 9.33 -6.49
N ALA A 38 -5.69 8.73 -7.52
CA ALA A 38 -4.96 7.47 -7.39
C ALA A 38 -3.76 7.61 -6.44
N ILE A 39 -3.61 6.66 -5.53
CA ILE A 39 -2.44 6.54 -4.64
C ILE A 39 -1.23 6.16 -5.51
N LYS A 40 -0.08 6.80 -5.26
CA LYS A 40 1.18 6.53 -5.97
C LYS A 40 2.20 5.91 -5.00
N PRO A 41 3.18 5.13 -5.50
CA PRO A 41 4.21 4.55 -4.63
C PRO A 41 5.01 5.59 -3.83
N ALA A 42 5.15 6.80 -4.38
CA ALA A 42 5.86 7.92 -3.76
C ALA A 42 4.99 8.75 -2.79
N THR A 43 3.69 8.47 -2.69
CA THR A 43 2.79 9.18 -1.75
C THR A 43 3.31 9.00 -0.33
N ILE A 44 3.45 10.12 0.38
CA ILE A 44 3.86 10.14 1.79
C ILE A 44 2.63 9.84 2.64
N LEU A 45 2.72 8.81 3.48
CA LEU A 45 1.66 8.40 4.41
C LEU A 45 1.78 9.12 5.74
N ALA A 46 3.01 9.30 6.22
CA ALA A 46 3.32 9.97 7.48
C ALA A 46 4.71 10.64 7.39
N ARG A 47 4.90 11.69 8.20
CA ARG A 47 6.14 12.48 8.26
C ARG A 47 6.50 12.77 9.72
N SER A 48 7.78 12.65 10.05
CA SER A 48 8.38 13.16 11.27
C SER A 48 9.58 14.06 10.95
N SER A 49 10.27 14.56 11.98
CA SER A 49 11.58 15.23 11.84
C SER A 49 12.65 14.34 11.21
N ASP A 50 12.54 13.03 11.39
CA ASP A 50 13.57 12.05 10.99
C ASP A 50 13.34 11.50 9.59
N GLY A 51 12.17 11.76 8.99
CA GLY A 51 11.90 11.35 7.62
C GLY A 51 10.44 11.22 7.25
N ASN A 52 10.21 10.61 6.09
CA ASN A 52 8.89 10.34 5.54
C ASN A 52 8.71 8.84 5.37
N VAL A 53 7.53 8.34 5.73
CA VAL A 53 7.06 7.00 5.33
C VAL A 53 6.28 7.15 4.03
N ARG A 54 6.65 6.38 3.00
CA ARG A 54 5.90 6.33 1.74
C ARG A 54 5.18 4.99 1.57
N VAL A 55 4.20 4.98 0.68
CA VAL A 55 3.45 3.76 0.29
C VAL A 55 4.37 2.61 -0.10
N ARG A 56 5.37 2.87 -0.95
CA ARG A 56 6.32 1.84 -1.37
C ARG A 56 7.12 1.23 -0.21
N ASP A 57 7.40 2.04 0.82
CA ASP A 57 8.21 1.62 1.96
C ASP A 57 7.36 0.65 2.82
N VAL A 58 6.09 0.99 3.07
CA VAL A 58 5.13 0.11 3.74
C VAL A 58 4.95 -1.21 3.01
N VAL A 59 4.70 -1.20 1.69
CA VAL A 59 4.48 -2.44 0.92
C VAL A 59 5.69 -3.36 0.97
N ARG A 60 6.91 -2.82 0.79
CA ARG A 60 8.13 -3.62 0.76
C ARG A 60 8.51 -4.16 2.14
N ILE A 61 8.33 -3.36 3.19
CA ILE A 61 8.56 -3.83 4.56
C ILE A 61 7.55 -4.92 4.92
N TYR A 62 6.27 -4.71 4.60
CA TYR A 62 5.23 -5.69 4.87
C TYR A 62 5.47 -7.03 4.16
N ASP A 63 5.90 -7.01 2.91
CA ASP A 63 6.17 -8.22 2.12
C ASP A 63 7.26 -9.11 2.76
N ILE A 64 8.22 -8.50 3.46
CA ILE A 64 9.35 -9.20 4.07
C ILE A 64 9.09 -9.52 5.55
N GLU A 65 8.55 -8.56 6.29
CA GLU A 65 8.51 -8.56 7.76
C GLU A 65 7.09 -8.62 8.34
N GLY A 66 6.05 -8.55 7.50
CA GLY A 66 4.65 -8.48 7.92
C GLY A 66 4.33 -7.20 8.70
N GLU A 67 3.20 -7.20 9.43
CA GLU A 67 2.78 -6.03 10.23
C GLU A 67 3.82 -5.64 11.30
N ALA A 68 4.60 -6.60 11.80
CA ALA A 68 5.60 -6.37 12.84
C ALA A 68 6.78 -5.48 12.39
N GLY A 69 7.08 -5.44 11.08
CA GLY A 69 8.09 -4.53 10.53
C GLY A 69 7.60 -3.10 10.32
N ILE A 70 6.28 -2.88 10.33
CA ILE A 70 5.71 -1.57 10.04
C ILE A 70 5.90 -0.63 11.23
N SER A 71 6.62 0.47 10.98
CA SER A 71 6.89 1.48 12.00
C SER A 71 5.61 2.10 12.59
N GLU A 72 5.65 2.46 13.87
CA GLU A 72 4.59 3.22 14.55
C GLU A 72 4.19 4.50 13.80
N LEU A 73 5.16 5.19 13.20
CA LEU A 73 4.91 6.38 12.40
C LEU A 73 3.99 6.09 11.20
N ALA A 74 4.17 4.95 10.53
CA ALA A 74 3.30 4.54 9.43
C ALA A 74 1.86 4.30 9.91
N TRP A 75 1.69 3.70 11.09
CA TRP A 75 0.37 3.43 11.67
C TRP A 75 -0.42 4.68 12.07
N THR A 76 0.23 5.84 12.16
CA THR A 76 -0.49 7.13 12.31
C THR A 76 -1.35 7.49 11.09
N SER A 77 -1.07 6.88 9.93
CA SER A 77 -1.85 7.07 8.71
C SER A 77 -2.91 5.97 8.58
N PRO A 78 -4.21 6.31 8.47
CA PRO A 78 -5.26 5.31 8.27
C PRO A 78 -5.10 4.54 6.94
N LEU A 79 -4.39 5.13 5.97
CA LEU A 79 -4.08 4.52 4.68
C LEU A 79 -3.19 3.28 4.78
N THR A 80 -2.37 3.17 5.81
CA THR A 80 -1.44 2.05 5.99
C THR A 80 -2.19 0.71 6.03
N LYS A 81 -3.27 0.63 6.81
CA LYS A 81 -4.06 -0.61 6.89
C LYS A 81 -4.76 -0.94 5.56
N TYR A 82 -5.32 0.06 4.88
CA TYR A 82 -5.98 -0.14 3.59
C TYR A 82 -5.01 -0.64 2.50
N ILE A 83 -3.75 -0.18 2.53
CA ILE A 83 -2.72 -0.64 1.59
C ILE A 83 -2.36 -2.10 1.86
N ILE A 84 -2.18 -2.47 3.14
CA ILE A 84 -1.89 -3.86 3.54
C ILE A 84 -3.03 -4.80 3.18
N ASP A 85 -4.27 -4.44 3.53
CA ASP A 85 -5.43 -5.27 3.23
C ASP A 85 -5.63 -5.45 1.71
N ALA A 86 -5.33 -4.41 0.92
CA ALA A 86 -5.34 -4.51 -0.53
C ALA A 86 -4.20 -5.36 -1.08
N TYR A 87 -3.02 -5.31 -0.46
CA TYR A 87 -1.87 -6.15 -0.81
C TYR A 87 -2.18 -7.63 -0.59
N ASP A 88 -2.79 -7.98 0.54
CA ASP A 88 -3.18 -9.36 0.87
C ASP A 88 -4.32 -9.88 0.00
N ALA A 89 -5.22 -8.98 -0.43
CA ALA A 89 -6.34 -9.35 -1.29
C ALA A 89 -5.93 -9.66 -2.74
N CYS A 90 -4.72 -9.30 -3.15
CA CYS A 90 -4.16 -9.59 -4.48
C CYS A 90 -3.38 -10.90 -4.48
#